data_AF-A0A7Y2ED93-F1
#
_entry.id   AF-A0A7Y2ED93-F1
#
_cell.length_a   1.000
_cell.length_b   1.000
_cell.length_c   1.000
_cell.angle_alpha   90.00
_cell.angle_beta   90.00
_cell.angle_gamma   90.00
#
_symmetry.space_group_name_H-M   'P 1'
#
loop_
_entity.id
_entity.type
_entity.pdbx_description
1 polymer ?
#
loop_
_entity_poly.entity_id
_entity_poly.type
_entity_poly.pdbx_seq_one_letter_code
_entity_poly.pdbx_strand_id
1 'polypeptide(L)'
;MSKAVKNLNFPGARAPMSTRIAVTRALPISGAALFGAVALSTMPASAQFADTAMAGDARTVLEEHCARCHQDGSLKDGLDRPQGKLGYVMDLERMVKKRLVIPGNSSGSTIMRQIENGSMPKDLSSDCYLFPPPDDAYCGPTADEVAALRVWIDSLPNPDLQLAAATAPAESDSSAQAAAIAEDAASEAETADGGETGETSLAETIAEQAEAEAGAIEPEVAQVIAEAEARFLADEDMIRTMALDLAEVPEARQKSQRYLTFWHLKNAGDEEEALDVYRMATAKLLNSLSRKADPVIPVVVDEDKVILRFDITDLGWAPSLWDKIAEANPYLMNYDTTMYETLMSNTGSEMPFVRADWFAFVASQPPLYHDLLGLPKTKQELEKLLGI
;
A
#
# COMPACT_ATOMS: atom_id res chain seq x y z
N MET A 1 40.38 -44.37 -31.27
CA MET A 1 41.49 -45.14 -30.66
C MET A 1 41.93 -44.40 -29.40
N SER A 2 41.38 -44.80 -28.23
CA SER A 2 42.11 -45.35 -27.05
C SER A 2 43.12 -44.38 -26.43
N LYS A 3 43.08 -43.98 -25.15
CA LYS A 3 42.77 -44.68 -23.87
C LYS A 3 42.29 -43.60 -22.86
N ALA A 4 41.25 -43.77 -22.04
CA ALA A 4 40.95 -44.76 -21.00
C ALA A 4 41.75 -44.59 -19.67
N VAL A 5 41.01 -44.09 -18.66
CA VAL A 5 40.85 -44.61 -17.30
C VAL A 5 41.98 -44.41 -16.27
N LYS A 6 41.64 -43.77 -15.14
CA LYS A 6 41.65 -44.40 -13.80
C LYS A 6 40.90 -43.56 -12.74
N ASN A 7 39.74 -44.08 -12.34
CA ASN A 7 39.11 -43.90 -11.04
C ASN A 7 40.07 -44.34 -9.92
N LEU A 8 39.88 -43.83 -8.70
CA LEU A 8 39.74 -44.65 -7.49
C LEU A 8 39.11 -43.83 -6.34
N ASN A 9 38.26 -44.53 -5.59
CA ASN A 9 37.29 -44.05 -4.62
C ASN A 9 37.81 -44.22 -3.16
N PHE A 10 37.20 -43.47 -2.23
CA PHE A 10 37.17 -43.51 -0.74
C PHE A 10 37.54 -44.84 -0.02
N PRO A 11 38.01 -44.84 1.26
CA PRO A 11 37.17 -44.47 2.43
C PRO A 11 37.85 -44.03 3.76
N GLY A 12 37.03 -43.55 4.72
CA GLY A 12 37.07 -44.05 6.10
C GLY A 12 37.79 -43.26 7.22
N ALA A 13 37.00 -42.44 7.93
CA ALA A 13 36.77 -42.45 9.39
C ALA A 13 37.90 -42.34 10.45
N ARG A 14 37.54 -41.59 11.51
CA ARG A 14 37.90 -41.66 12.95
C ARG A 14 38.95 -40.68 13.52
N ALA A 15 38.47 -39.85 14.46
CA ALA A 15 39.20 -39.24 15.58
C ALA A 15 39.78 -40.34 16.52
N PRO A 16 40.72 -40.10 17.47
CA PRO A 16 40.49 -39.25 18.68
C PRO A 16 41.76 -38.66 19.36
N MET A 17 41.57 -37.84 20.42
CA MET A 17 42.43 -37.66 21.64
C MET A 17 41.89 -36.42 22.38
N SER A 18 41.16 -36.47 23.50
CA SER A 18 41.37 -37.02 24.86
C SER A 18 42.50 -36.34 25.66
N THR A 19 42.12 -35.53 26.66
CA THR A 19 42.94 -35.26 27.86
C THR A 19 42.03 -35.13 29.09
N ARG A 20 41.96 -36.26 29.82
CA ARG A 20 42.03 -36.50 31.28
C ARG A 20 42.25 -35.27 32.19
N ILE A 21 41.87 -35.18 33.48
CA ILE A 21 41.24 -36.00 34.53
C ILE A 21 41.04 -35.03 35.71
N ALA A 22 39.95 -35.15 36.49
CA ALA A 22 40.01 -35.11 37.96
C ALA A 22 38.70 -35.65 38.55
N VAL A 23 38.81 -36.82 39.18
CA VAL A 23 37.76 -37.46 39.98
C VAL A 23 38.08 -37.20 41.45
N THR A 24 37.10 -36.74 42.22
CA THR A 24 37.11 -36.91 43.68
C THR A 24 35.71 -37.20 44.21
N ARG A 25 35.55 -38.47 44.63
CA ARG A 25 34.81 -39.04 45.77
C ARG A 25 33.37 -38.62 46.09
N ALA A 26 32.53 -39.65 46.08
CA ALA A 26 31.17 -39.74 46.59
C ALA A 26 31.07 -39.74 48.13
N LEU A 27 29.89 -39.35 48.63
CA LEU A 27 29.17 -39.99 49.75
C LEU A 27 27.65 -39.72 49.59
N PRO A 28 26.77 -40.66 49.96
CA PRO A 28 25.32 -40.59 49.74
C PRO A 28 24.59 -40.05 50.97
N ILE A 29 23.55 -39.24 50.77
CA ILE A 29 22.56 -38.95 51.81
C ILE A 29 21.16 -39.17 51.22
N SER A 30 20.41 -40.00 51.95
CA SER A 30 19.04 -40.40 51.74
C SER A 30 18.04 -39.25 51.52
N GLY A 31 17.08 -39.54 50.65
CA GLY A 31 15.65 -39.41 50.98
C GLY A 31 15.07 -38.02 51.14
N ALA A 32 14.48 -37.50 50.06
CA ALA A 32 13.23 -36.76 50.15
C ALA A 32 12.51 -36.89 48.80
N ALA A 33 11.36 -37.56 48.82
CA ALA A 33 10.39 -37.49 47.76
C ALA A 33 9.94 -36.03 47.63
N LEU A 34 10.31 -35.37 46.54
CA LEU A 34 9.59 -34.20 46.05
C LEU A 34 8.90 -34.58 44.75
N PHE A 35 7.58 -34.51 44.79
CA PHE A 35 6.72 -34.43 43.63
C PHE A 35 7.35 -33.46 42.63
N GLY A 36 7.72 -33.98 41.46
CA GLY A 36 8.05 -33.15 40.31
C GLY A 36 6.80 -32.37 39.94
N ALA A 37 6.70 -31.14 40.46
CA ALA A 37 5.83 -30.14 39.88
C ALA A 37 6.27 -30.00 38.43
N VAL A 38 5.44 -30.49 37.51
CA VAL A 38 5.47 -30.04 36.13
C VAL A 38 5.25 -28.54 36.22
N ALA A 39 6.35 -27.78 36.15
CA ALA A 39 6.26 -26.36 35.90
C ALA A 39 5.67 -26.23 34.51
N LEU A 40 4.34 -26.05 34.44
CA LEU A 40 3.73 -25.38 33.31
C LEU A 40 4.41 -24.02 33.26
N SER A 41 5.40 -23.90 32.38
CA SER A 41 5.99 -22.62 32.02
C SER A 41 4.86 -21.75 31.50
N THR A 42 4.31 -20.92 32.36
CA THR A 42 3.36 -19.88 31.97
C THR A 42 4.17 -18.90 31.16
N MET A 43 4.12 -19.05 29.83
CA MET A 43 4.57 -17.99 28.95
C MET A 43 3.81 -16.71 29.29
N PRO A 44 4.46 -15.54 29.25
CA PRO A 44 3.77 -14.30 29.49
C PRO A 44 2.63 -14.17 28.47
N ALA A 45 1.43 -13.80 28.93
CA ALA A 45 0.25 -13.67 28.09
C ALA A 45 0.51 -12.79 26.83
N SER A 46 1.41 -11.81 26.93
CA SER A 46 1.86 -10.97 25.81
C SER A 46 2.46 -11.74 24.64
N ALA A 47 3.20 -12.83 24.90
CA ALA A 47 3.76 -13.67 23.83
C ALA A 47 2.70 -14.56 23.16
N GLN A 48 1.66 -14.97 23.90
CA GLN A 48 0.53 -15.74 23.35
C GLN A 48 -0.40 -14.88 22.49
N PHE A 49 -0.55 -13.58 22.80
CA PHE A 49 -1.33 -12.66 21.95
C PHE A 49 -0.63 -12.38 20.61
N ALA A 50 0.69 -12.24 20.56
CA ALA A 50 1.41 -11.95 19.31
C ALA A 50 1.35 -13.13 18.30
N ASP A 51 1.51 -14.37 18.78
CA ASP A 51 1.46 -15.57 17.91
C ASP A 51 0.04 -15.88 17.41
N THR A 52 -1.00 -15.56 18.19
CA THR A 52 -2.41 -15.75 17.78
C THR A 52 -2.95 -14.61 16.94
N ALA A 53 -2.46 -13.38 17.15
CA ALA A 53 -2.86 -12.21 16.37
C ALA A 53 -2.32 -12.26 14.94
N MET A 54 -1.17 -12.89 14.70
CA MET A 54 -0.58 -13.08 13.37
C MET A 54 -0.90 -14.48 12.83
N ALA A 55 -2.16 -14.89 12.86
CA ALA A 55 -2.65 -16.18 12.38
C ALA A 55 -3.52 -16.01 11.11
N GLY A 56 -3.61 -17.05 10.28
CA GLY A 56 -4.41 -17.04 9.04
C GLY A 56 -3.65 -16.46 7.83
N ASP A 57 -4.40 -15.90 6.88
CA ASP A 57 -3.90 -15.52 5.56
C ASP A 57 -2.74 -14.52 5.61
N ALA A 58 -2.79 -13.53 6.51
CA ALA A 58 -1.69 -12.57 6.67
C ALA A 58 -0.36 -13.24 7.07
N ARG A 59 -0.41 -14.30 7.89
CA ARG A 59 0.77 -15.07 8.24
C ARG A 59 1.36 -15.77 7.02
N THR A 60 0.50 -16.43 6.25
CA THR A 60 0.90 -17.12 5.01
C THR A 60 1.60 -16.14 4.07
N VAL A 61 1.00 -14.95 3.87
CA VAL A 61 1.58 -13.93 2.99
C VAL A 61 2.95 -13.46 3.48
N LEU A 62 3.11 -13.20 4.79
CA LEU A 62 4.39 -12.78 5.35
C LEU A 62 5.44 -13.90 5.27
N GLU A 63 5.06 -15.16 5.46
CA GLU A 63 5.97 -16.32 5.31
C GLU A 63 6.41 -16.50 3.86
N GLU A 64 5.47 -16.47 2.92
CA GLU A 64 5.71 -16.77 1.52
C GLU A 64 6.46 -15.64 0.80
N HIS A 65 6.08 -14.38 1.07
CA HIS A 65 6.59 -13.24 0.31
C HIS A 65 7.65 -12.41 1.05
N CYS A 66 7.75 -12.49 2.38
CA CYS A 66 8.63 -11.60 3.16
C CYS A 66 9.73 -12.33 3.94
N ALA A 67 9.40 -13.45 4.62
CA ALA A 67 10.31 -14.11 5.55
C ALA A 67 11.62 -14.55 4.90
N ARG A 68 11.57 -14.98 3.64
CA ARG A 68 12.74 -15.39 2.84
C ARG A 68 13.86 -14.36 2.72
N CYS A 69 13.55 -13.07 2.92
CA CYS A 69 14.54 -12.00 2.92
C CYS A 69 14.60 -11.27 4.28
N HIS A 70 13.52 -11.31 5.05
CA HIS A 70 13.31 -10.45 6.22
C HIS A 70 13.08 -11.20 7.56
N GLN A 71 13.26 -12.51 7.60
CA GLN A 71 13.17 -13.31 8.82
C GLN A 71 14.47 -14.03 9.09
N ASP A 72 15.07 -13.78 10.25
CA ASP A 72 16.23 -14.54 10.67
C ASP A 72 15.84 -16.01 10.90
N GLY A 73 16.67 -16.93 10.40
CA GLY A 73 16.39 -18.37 10.41
C GLY A 73 15.45 -18.88 9.30
N SER A 74 14.93 -18.02 8.43
CA SER A 74 14.07 -18.41 7.30
C SER A 74 14.49 -17.80 5.97
N LEU A 75 15.76 -17.41 5.84
CA LEU A 75 16.30 -16.77 4.65
C LEU A 75 16.41 -17.76 3.47
N LYS A 76 16.18 -17.26 2.25
CA LYS A 76 16.42 -18.03 1.02
C LYS A 76 17.90 -18.31 0.81
N ASP A 77 18.17 -19.32 -0.03
CA ASP A 77 19.51 -19.68 -0.44
C ASP A 77 20.28 -18.49 -1.03
N GLY A 78 21.54 -18.35 -0.64
CA GLY A 78 22.41 -17.25 -1.07
C GLY A 78 22.31 -15.98 -0.23
N LEU A 79 21.55 -15.99 0.88
CA LEU A 79 21.40 -14.85 1.76
C LEU A 79 21.90 -15.15 3.19
N ASP A 80 23.07 -14.62 3.56
CA ASP A 80 23.68 -14.86 4.88
C ASP A 80 23.10 -13.98 6.01
N ARG A 81 22.31 -12.96 5.67
CA ARG A 81 21.73 -12.02 6.65
C ARG A 81 20.41 -11.41 6.17
N PRO A 82 19.48 -11.10 7.09
CA PRO A 82 18.24 -10.44 6.72
C PRO A 82 18.46 -9.06 6.10
N GLN A 83 17.64 -8.74 5.10
CA GLN A 83 17.72 -7.48 4.37
C GLN A 83 17.02 -6.35 5.12
N GLY A 84 17.42 -5.11 4.85
CA GLY A 84 16.77 -3.91 5.40
C GLY A 84 16.84 -3.77 6.93
N LYS A 85 17.71 -4.52 7.62
CA LYS A 85 17.74 -4.63 9.10
C LYS A 85 16.40 -5.11 9.69
N LEU A 86 15.59 -5.77 8.87
CA LEU A 86 14.33 -6.39 9.23
C LEU A 86 14.58 -7.89 9.20
N GLY A 87 14.96 -8.46 10.34
CA GLY A 87 15.23 -9.90 10.52
C GLY A 87 14.20 -10.57 11.42
N TYR A 88 13.00 -10.01 11.45
CA TYR A 88 11.97 -10.26 12.45
C TYR A 88 10.59 -9.94 11.86
N VAL A 89 10.38 -10.13 10.55
CA VAL A 89 9.09 -9.86 9.92
C VAL A 89 7.96 -10.78 10.43
N MET A 90 8.31 -11.86 11.12
CA MET A 90 7.35 -12.74 11.81
C MET A 90 7.17 -12.40 13.30
N ASP A 91 7.73 -11.29 13.79
CA ASP A 91 7.64 -10.86 15.18
C ASP A 91 6.77 -9.59 15.25
N LEU A 92 5.46 -9.79 15.40
CA LEU A 92 4.48 -8.70 15.41
C LEU A 92 4.79 -7.66 16.50
N GLU A 93 5.13 -8.11 17.72
CA GLU A 93 5.45 -7.20 18.83
C GLU A 93 6.60 -6.25 18.44
N ARG A 94 7.64 -6.80 17.82
CA ARG A 94 8.78 -6.01 17.38
C ARG A 94 8.47 -5.14 16.16
N MET A 95 7.62 -5.59 15.25
CA MET A 95 7.14 -4.77 14.12
C MET A 95 6.36 -3.56 14.61
N VAL A 96 5.47 -3.74 15.59
CA VAL A 96 4.70 -2.66 16.22
C VAL A 96 5.63 -1.69 16.95
N LYS A 97 6.56 -2.21 17.75
CA LYS A 97 7.56 -1.38 18.46
C LYS A 97 8.42 -0.54 17.50
N LYS A 98 8.63 -1.01 16.28
CA LYS A 98 9.38 -0.32 15.23
C LYS A 98 8.51 0.52 14.30
N ARG A 99 7.20 0.60 14.54
CA ARG A 99 6.21 1.32 13.71
C ARG A 99 6.21 0.86 12.25
N LEU A 100 6.54 -0.41 12.03
CA LEU A 100 6.40 -1.06 10.73
C LEU A 100 4.95 -1.44 10.49
N VAL A 101 4.32 -1.95 11.55
CA VAL A 101 2.87 -2.16 11.66
C VAL A 101 2.36 -1.18 12.71
N ILE A 102 1.33 -0.44 12.38
CA ILE A 102 0.53 0.35 13.31
C ILE A 102 -0.78 -0.41 13.45
N PRO A 103 -1.03 -1.09 14.59
CA PRO A 103 -2.27 -1.82 14.81
C PRO A 103 -3.49 -0.95 14.49
N GLY A 104 -4.53 -1.50 13.88
CA GLY A 104 -5.74 -0.77 13.51
C GLY A 104 -5.57 0.29 12.42
N ASN A 105 -4.37 0.46 11.84
CA ASN A 105 -4.10 1.44 10.79
C ASN A 105 -3.14 0.91 9.73
N SER A 106 -3.69 0.16 8.78
CA SER A 106 -2.99 -0.36 7.61
C SER A 106 -2.39 0.75 6.76
N SER A 107 -3.14 1.83 6.51
CA SER A 107 -2.70 2.98 5.69
C SER A 107 -1.48 3.72 6.28
N GLY A 108 -1.41 3.82 7.61
CA GLY A 108 -0.28 4.42 8.32
C GLY A 108 0.91 3.48 8.47
N SER A 109 0.72 2.17 8.29
CA SER A 109 1.76 1.16 8.48
C SER A 109 2.82 1.23 7.39
N THR A 110 4.08 1.39 7.80
CA THR A 110 5.22 1.49 6.86
C THR A 110 5.34 0.26 5.97
N ILE A 111 5.00 -0.93 6.47
CA ILE A 111 5.04 -2.17 5.69
C ILE A 111 4.03 -2.12 4.53
N MET A 112 2.81 -1.64 4.76
CA MET A 112 1.79 -1.54 3.71
C MET A 112 2.18 -0.53 2.65
N ARG A 113 2.62 0.67 3.07
CA ARG A 113 3.09 1.70 2.14
C ARG A 113 4.21 1.16 1.23
N GLN A 114 5.12 0.33 1.75
CA GLN A 114 6.21 -0.25 0.98
C GLN A 114 5.77 -1.36 0.02
N ILE A 115 4.74 -2.12 0.37
CA ILE A 115 4.15 -3.13 -0.51
C ILE A 115 3.38 -2.45 -1.65
N GLU A 116 2.53 -1.48 -1.31
CA GLU A 116 1.63 -0.80 -2.26
C GLU A 116 2.35 0.13 -3.25
N ASN A 117 3.49 0.70 -2.84
CA ASN A 117 4.33 1.50 -3.74
C ASN A 117 5.33 0.65 -4.54
N GLY A 118 5.26 -0.68 -4.43
CA GLY A 118 6.13 -1.62 -5.15
C GLY A 118 7.60 -1.61 -4.71
N SER A 119 7.93 -0.95 -3.59
CA SER A 119 9.31 -0.94 -3.08
C SER A 119 9.72 -2.26 -2.41
N MET A 120 8.75 -3.12 -2.10
CA MET A 120 8.91 -4.50 -1.63
C MET A 120 7.81 -5.42 -2.20
N PRO A 121 8.10 -6.69 -2.53
CA PRO A 121 9.42 -7.34 -2.50
C PRO A 121 10.34 -6.87 -3.64
N LYS A 122 11.66 -6.86 -3.40
CA LYS A 122 12.66 -6.43 -4.41
C LYS A 122 13.19 -7.55 -5.30
N ASP A 123 12.87 -8.79 -4.98
CA ASP A 123 13.34 -9.98 -5.66
C ASP A 123 12.25 -10.61 -6.53
N LEU A 124 11.41 -9.76 -7.13
CA LEU A 124 10.49 -10.16 -8.17
C LEU A 124 11.26 -10.81 -9.33
N SER A 125 10.70 -11.85 -9.92
CA SER A 125 11.26 -12.42 -11.15
C SER A 125 11.28 -11.34 -12.23
N SER A 126 12.32 -11.32 -13.07
CA SER A 126 12.32 -10.50 -14.28
C SER A 126 11.14 -10.80 -15.20
N ASP A 127 10.62 -12.03 -15.11
CA ASP A 127 9.54 -12.52 -15.96
C ASP A 127 8.17 -11.99 -15.50
N CYS A 128 8.09 -11.35 -14.33
CA CYS A 128 6.89 -10.65 -13.87
C CYS A 128 6.53 -9.42 -14.67
N TYR A 129 7.50 -8.93 -15.46
CA TYR A 129 7.29 -7.82 -16.38
C TYR A 129 6.98 -8.29 -17.81
N LEU A 130 6.85 -9.61 -18.03
CA LEU A 130 6.29 -10.17 -19.26
C LEU A 130 4.76 -10.16 -19.18
N PHE A 131 4.09 -10.03 -20.32
CA PHE A 131 2.63 -9.99 -20.37
C PHE A 131 2.05 -11.09 -21.28
N PRO A 132 1.22 -12.02 -20.74
CA PRO A 132 1.05 -12.29 -19.31
C PRO A 132 2.33 -12.87 -18.69
N PRO A 133 2.58 -12.68 -17.38
CA PRO A 133 3.69 -13.34 -16.72
C PRO A 133 3.45 -14.87 -16.77
N PRO A 134 4.51 -15.69 -16.92
CA PRO A 134 4.40 -17.14 -16.81
C PRO A 134 3.79 -17.55 -15.47
N ASP A 135 3.04 -18.66 -15.45
CA ASP A 135 2.39 -19.18 -14.23
C ASP A 135 3.40 -19.49 -13.09
N ASP A 136 4.67 -19.70 -13.41
CA ASP A 136 5.76 -19.97 -12.45
C ASP A 136 6.59 -18.72 -12.09
N ALA A 137 6.25 -17.53 -12.62
CA ALA A 137 6.94 -16.30 -12.28
C ALA A 137 6.54 -15.80 -10.88
N TYR A 138 7.53 -15.61 -10.00
CA TYR A 138 7.28 -15.03 -8.69
C TYR A 138 7.11 -13.50 -8.79
N CYS A 139 5.87 -13.02 -8.66
CA CYS A 139 5.50 -11.61 -8.87
C CYS A 139 5.11 -10.86 -7.59
N GLY A 140 5.49 -11.42 -6.43
CA GLY A 140 5.13 -10.85 -5.15
C GLY A 140 3.71 -11.24 -4.74
N PRO A 141 3.19 -10.63 -3.66
CA PRO A 141 1.84 -10.88 -3.20
C PRO A 141 0.81 -10.35 -4.21
N THR A 142 -0.25 -11.11 -4.41
CA THR A 142 -1.43 -10.76 -5.22
C THR A 142 -2.27 -9.66 -4.56
N ALA A 143 -3.19 -9.06 -5.32
CA ALA A 143 -4.08 -8.03 -4.79
C ALA A 143 -4.92 -8.52 -3.58
N ASP A 144 -5.39 -9.77 -3.63
CA ASP A 144 -6.17 -10.39 -2.54
C ASP A 144 -5.30 -10.62 -1.30
N GLU A 145 -4.05 -11.03 -1.47
CA GLU A 145 -3.09 -11.20 -0.38
C GLU A 145 -2.72 -9.86 0.28
N VAL A 146 -2.55 -8.79 -0.53
CA VAL A 146 -2.36 -7.44 0.00
C VAL A 146 -3.61 -6.96 0.74
N ALA A 147 -4.81 -7.27 0.26
CA ALA A 147 -6.05 -6.96 0.97
C ALA A 147 -6.15 -7.73 2.30
N ALA A 148 -5.75 -9.01 2.34
CA ALA A 148 -5.71 -9.80 3.56
C ALA A 148 -4.76 -9.19 4.62
N LEU A 149 -3.62 -8.65 4.19
CA LEU A 149 -2.70 -7.93 5.09
C LEU A 149 -3.33 -6.65 5.67
N ARG A 150 -4.10 -5.88 4.87
CA ARG A 150 -4.81 -4.69 5.37
C ARG A 150 -5.82 -5.07 6.44
N VAL A 151 -6.70 -6.01 6.11
CA VAL A 151 -7.75 -6.50 7.02
C VAL A 151 -7.12 -7.00 8.33
N TRP A 152 -6.02 -7.75 8.24
CA TRP A 152 -5.30 -8.20 9.41
C TRP A 152 -4.77 -7.04 10.26
N ILE A 153 -4.02 -6.08 9.68
CA ILE A 153 -3.48 -4.95 10.43
C ILE A 153 -4.60 -4.13 11.08
N ASP A 154 -5.68 -3.89 10.34
CA ASP A 154 -6.83 -3.11 10.82
C ASP A 154 -7.60 -3.85 11.92
N SER A 155 -7.55 -5.19 11.95
CA SER A 155 -8.13 -5.99 13.03
C SER A 155 -7.30 -6.02 14.32
N LEU A 156 -6.02 -5.61 14.27
CA LEU A 156 -5.14 -5.67 15.44
C LEU A 156 -5.60 -4.69 16.52
N PRO A 157 -5.63 -5.10 17.80
CA PRO A 157 -5.97 -4.20 18.90
C PRO A 157 -5.00 -3.03 18.94
N ASN A 158 -5.51 -1.82 18.75
CA ASN A 158 -4.76 -0.60 18.94
C ASN A 158 -5.34 0.15 20.14
N PRO A 159 -4.64 0.24 21.28
CA PRO A 159 -5.12 0.98 22.43
C PRO A 159 -5.31 2.47 22.13
N ASP A 160 -4.56 3.06 21.20
CA ASP A 160 -4.71 4.48 20.82
C ASP A 160 -5.96 4.72 19.97
N LEU A 161 -6.31 3.77 19.08
CA LEU A 161 -7.57 3.81 18.32
C LEU A 161 -8.76 3.29 19.14
N GLN A 162 -8.55 2.39 20.09
CA GLN A 162 -9.57 1.93 21.03
C GLN A 162 -9.86 2.99 22.10
N LEU A 163 -8.88 3.80 22.49
CA LEU A 163 -9.13 4.97 23.32
C LEU A 163 -9.92 6.00 22.51
N ALA A 164 -9.58 6.22 21.23
CA ALA A 164 -10.36 7.07 20.32
C ALA A 164 -11.78 6.53 20.06
N ALA A 165 -11.97 5.22 19.93
CA ALA A 165 -13.26 4.56 19.73
C ALA A 165 -14.07 4.40 21.04
N ALA A 166 -13.42 4.35 22.19
CA ALA A 166 -14.07 4.35 23.51
C ALA A 166 -14.43 5.76 23.99
N THR A 167 -13.80 6.80 23.42
CA THR A 167 -14.21 8.21 23.56
C THR A 167 -15.15 8.67 22.45
N ALA A 168 -15.37 7.86 21.41
CA ALA A 168 -16.48 8.03 20.49
C ALA A 168 -17.77 7.59 21.19
N PRO A 169 -18.92 8.28 21.00
CA PRO A 169 -20.18 7.85 21.59
C PRO A 169 -20.46 6.43 21.08
N ALA A 170 -20.69 5.51 22.03
CA ALA A 170 -20.93 4.11 21.73
C ALA A 170 -22.11 4.02 20.77
N GLU A 171 -21.88 3.53 19.54
CA GLU A 171 -22.97 3.02 18.73
C GLU A 171 -23.68 1.95 19.55
N SER A 172 -24.91 2.26 19.95
CA SER A 172 -25.76 1.36 20.71
C SER A 172 -26.11 0.15 19.83
N ASP A 173 -25.41 -0.95 20.07
CA ASP A 173 -25.98 -2.29 20.26
C ASP A 173 -27.17 -2.67 19.33
N SER A 174 -27.00 -2.59 18.01
CA SER A 174 -28.04 -3.00 17.05
C SER A 174 -28.05 -4.51 16.74
N SER A 175 -27.19 -5.31 17.37
CA SER A 175 -27.17 -6.78 17.17
C SER A 175 -27.60 -7.61 18.38
N ALA A 176 -27.77 -7.01 19.57
CA ALA A 176 -28.37 -7.66 20.74
C ALA A 176 -29.85 -7.31 20.96
N GLN A 177 -30.35 -6.20 20.38
CA GLN A 177 -31.76 -5.79 20.53
C GLN A 177 -32.71 -6.36 19.46
N ALA A 178 -32.20 -7.04 18.43
CA ALA A 178 -33.06 -7.77 17.48
C ALA A 178 -33.66 -9.08 18.07
N ALA A 179 -33.16 -9.56 19.21
CA ALA A 179 -33.66 -10.77 19.88
C ALA A 179 -34.56 -10.49 21.10
N ALA A 180 -34.65 -9.24 21.58
CA ALA A 180 -35.48 -8.87 22.74
C ALA A 180 -36.73 -8.06 22.38
N ILE A 181 -36.84 -7.54 21.14
CA ILE A 181 -38.02 -6.80 20.66
C ILE A 181 -39.07 -7.73 20.00
N ALA A 182 -38.86 -9.06 20.05
CA ALA A 182 -39.80 -10.06 19.53
C ALA A 182 -40.71 -10.70 20.61
N GLU A 183 -40.52 -10.40 21.91
CA GLU A 183 -41.35 -10.98 22.98
C GLU A 183 -42.23 -9.99 23.75
N ASP A 184 -42.03 -8.66 23.62
CA ASP A 184 -42.84 -7.66 24.34
C ASP A 184 -43.86 -6.92 23.45
N ALA A 185 -43.85 -7.16 22.14
CA ALA A 185 -44.82 -6.59 21.19
C ALA A 185 -46.13 -7.43 21.04
N ALA A 186 -46.41 -8.33 21.99
CA ALA A 186 -47.61 -9.16 22.01
C ALA A 186 -48.61 -8.83 23.13
N SER A 187 -48.37 -7.81 23.95
CA SER A 187 -49.38 -7.27 24.86
C SER A 187 -49.32 -5.76 24.87
N GLU A 188 -50.48 -5.10 24.89
CA GLU A 188 -50.67 -3.64 24.88
C GLU A 188 -50.79 -2.98 23.49
N ALA A 189 -51.69 -3.53 22.67
CA ALA A 189 -52.51 -2.71 21.78
C ALA A 189 -53.97 -2.82 22.24
N GLU A 190 -54.36 -2.03 23.24
CA GLU A 190 -55.75 -1.56 23.40
C GLU A 190 -55.81 -0.48 24.50
N THR A 191 -55.78 0.80 24.11
CA THR A 191 -56.81 1.82 24.38
C THR A 191 -56.24 3.24 24.23
N ALA A 192 -57.03 4.08 23.57
CA ALA A 192 -56.75 5.47 23.23
C ALA A 192 -56.76 6.41 24.44
N ASP A 193 -56.10 7.58 24.33
CA ASP A 193 -56.75 8.91 24.24
C ASP A 193 -55.75 10.08 24.46
N GLY A 194 -55.85 11.09 23.60
CA GLY A 194 -55.72 12.52 23.94
C GLY A 194 -54.35 13.16 24.28
N GLY A 195 -53.99 14.21 23.52
CA GLY A 195 -53.30 15.37 24.09
C GLY A 195 -52.17 15.99 23.25
N GLU A 196 -52.43 17.15 22.65
CA GLU A 196 -51.46 18.02 21.98
C GLU A 196 -50.33 18.53 22.90
N THR A 197 -49.15 18.74 22.31
CA THR A 197 -48.29 19.95 22.31
C THR A 197 -46.81 19.65 22.49
N GLY A 198 -45.98 20.14 21.54
CA GLY A 198 -44.53 20.26 21.71
C GLY A 198 -43.68 19.65 20.59
N GLU A 199 -43.91 20.02 19.33
CA GLU A 199 -42.91 19.81 18.27
C GLU A 199 -41.79 20.86 18.42
N THR A 200 -40.89 20.65 19.38
CA THR A 200 -39.48 20.93 19.11
C THR A 200 -39.01 19.75 18.28
N SER A 201 -38.70 20.01 17.01
CA SER A 201 -38.34 18.99 16.03
C SER A 201 -37.24 18.10 16.62
N LEU A 202 -37.42 16.78 16.52
CA LEU A 202 -36.41 15.78 16.85
C LEU A 202 -35.03 16.13 16.24
N ALA A 203 -34.99 16.86 15.12
CA ALA A 203 -33.77 17.34 14.50
C ALA A 203 -33.05 18.45 15.29
N GLU A 204 -33.78 19.29 16.02
CA GLU A 204 -33.23 20.35 16.87
C GLU A 204 -32.63 19.74 18.15
N THR A 205 -33.30 18.74 18.72
CA THR A 205 -32.79 17.94 19.84
C THR A 205 -31.56 17.11 19.44
N ILE A 206 -31.53 16.55 18.22
CA ILE A 206 -30.38 15.80 17.70
C ILE A 206 -29.18 16.73 17.47
N ALA A 207 -29.39 17.95 16.96
CA ALA A 207 -28.33 18.93 16.78
C ALA A 207 -27.76 19.44 18.12
N GLU A 208 -28.62 19.68 19.11
CA GLU A 208 -28.22 20.12 20.45
C GLU A 208 -27.53 18.99 21.25
N GLN A 209 -27.92 17.72 21.03
CA GLN A 209 -27.25 16.56 21.61
C GLN A 209 -25.91 16.23 20.94
N ALA A 210 -25.76 16.47 19.63
CA ALA A 210 -24.50 16.27 18.90
C ALA A 210 -23.40 17.27 19.33
N GLU A 211 -23.76 18.52 19.65
CA GLU A 211 -22.81 19.50 20.21
C GLU A 211 -22.41 19.18 21.67
N ALA A 212 -23.22 18.41 22.40
CA ALA A 212 -22.98 18.09 23.82
C ALA A 212 -22.08 16.85 24.03
N GLU A 213 -22.02 15.91 23.07
CA GLU A 213 -21.25 14.65 23.18
C GLU A 213 -19.87 14.69 22.52
N ALA A 214 -19.57 15.71 21.72
CA ALA A 214 -18.22 15.98 21.25
C ALA A 214 -17.39 16.54 22.42
N GLY A 215 -16.75 15.66 23.20
CA GLY A 215 -15.70 16.07 24.14
C GLY A 215 -14.74 17.00 23.41
N ALA A 216 -14.59 18.23 23.91
CA ALA A 216 -13.90 19.30 23.20
C ALA A 216 -12.54 18.80 22.73
N ILE A 217 -12.38 18.65 21.41
CA ILE A 217 -11.07 18.38 20.80
C ILE A 217 -10.15 19.47 21.35
N GLU A 218 -9.06 19.05 22.01
CA GLU A 218 -8.03 19.97 22.50
C GLU A 218 -7.78 21.01 21.41
N PRO A 219 -7.85 22.32 21.70
CA PRO A 219 -7.90 23.35 20.65
C PRO A 219 -6.71 23.27 19.68
N GLU A 220 -5.58 22.74 20.14
CA GLU A 220 -4.40 22.46 19.32
C GLU A 220 -4.63 21.31 18.31
N VAL A 221 -5.31 20.23 18.69
CA VAL A 221 -5.66 19.12 17.79
C VAL A 221 -6.77 19.54 16.81
N ALA A 222 -7.74 20.32 17.27
CA ALA A 222 -8.82 20.85 16.41
C ALA A 222 -8.25 21.78 15.34
N GLN A 223 -7.27 22.61 15.71
CA GLN A 223 -6.57 23.47 14.79
C GLN A 223 -5.78 22.66 13.74
N VAL A 224 -5.05 21.63 14.15
CA VAL A 224 -4.29 20.77 13.20
C VAL A 224 -5.21 20.04 12.24
N ILE A 225 -6.36 19.53 12.71
CA ILE A 225 -7.36 18.88 11.85
C ILE A 225 -7.95 19.90 10.88
N ALA A 226 -8.38 21.07 11.35
CA ALA A 226 -8.94 22.12 10.51
C ALA A 226 -7.92 22.63 9.46
N GLU A 227 -6.64 22.76 9.84
CA GLU A 227 -5.56 23.12 8.91
C GLU A 227 -5.29 22.02 7.88
N ALA A 228 -5.38 20.74 8.27
CA ALA A 228 -5.22 19.60 7.37
C ALA A 228 -6.40 19.45 6.40
N GLU A 229 -7.63 19.58 6.89
CA GLU A 229 -8.85 19.57 6.08
C GLU A 229 -8.90 20.75 5.12
N ALA A 230 -8.52 21.95 5.57
CA ALA A 230 -8.42 23.12 4.70
C ALA A 230 -7.32 22.98 3.63
N ARG A 231 -6.33 22.10 3.86
CA ARG A 231 -5.25 21.79 2.91
C ARG A 231 -5.56 20.60 2.01
N PHE A 232 -6.54 19.78 2.38
CA PHE A 232 -6.91 18.58 1.64
C PHE A 232 -7.65 18.96 0.36
N LEU A 233 -7.14 18.48 -0.76
CA LEU A 233 -7.73 18.69 -2.07
C LEU A 233 -8.57 17.48 -2.46
N ALA A 234 -9.87 17.67 -2.72
CA ALA A 234 -10.78 16.58 -3.09
C ALA A 234 -10.57 16.12 -4.54
N ASP A 235 -10.71 14.82 -4.82
CA ASP A 235 -10.51 14.28 -6.16
C ASP A 235 -11.51 14.88 -7.18
N GLU A 236 -12.72 15.23 -6.74
CA GLU A 236 -13.72 15.92 -7.55
C GLU A 236 -13.22 17.29 -8.04
N ASP A 237 -12.47 18.02 -7.21
CA ASP A 237 -11.89 19.32 -7.56
C ASP A 237 -10.77 19.17 -8.60
N MET A 238 -9.96 18.11 -8.50
CA MET A 238 -8.95 17.78 -9.50
C MET A 238 -9.60 17.54 -10.87
N ILE A 239 -10.62 16.67 -10.90
CA ILE A 239 -11.32 16.29 -12.12
C ILE A 239 -12.04 17.49 -12.72
N ARG A 240 -12.72 18.29 -11.88
CA ARG A 240 -13.36 19.53 -12.29
C ARG A 240 -12.35 20.49 -12.92
N THR A 241 -11.19 20.67 -12.30
CA THR A 241 -10.14 21.55 -12.80
C THR A 241 -9.65 21.11 -14.17
N MET A 242 -9.36 19.81 -14.35
CA MET A 242 -8.95 19.25 -15.65
C MET A 242 -10.06 19.37 -16.72
N ALA A 243 -11.32 19.14 -16.36
CA ALA A 243 -12.45 19.22 -17.29
C ALA A 243 -12.68 20.66 -17.76
N LEU A 244 -12.58 21.64 -16.85
CA LEU A 244 -12.69 23.06 -17.17
C LEU A 244 -11.51 23.56 -18.02
N ASP A 245 -10.27 23.19 -17.68
CA ASP A 245 -9.11 23.55 -18.51
C ASP A 245 -9.20 22.91 -19.91
N LEU A 246 -9.65 21.66 -20.03
CA LEU A 246 -9.83 21.01 -21.34
C LEU A 246 -10.84 21.75 -22.22
N ALA A 247 -11.90 22.32 -21.63
CA ALA A 247 -12.91 23.07 -22.36
C ALA A 247 -12.34 24.35 -23.00
N GLU A 248 -11.27 24.92 -22.43
CA GLU A 248 -10.55 26.08 -22.99
C GLU A 248 -9.55 25.68 -24.09
N VAL A 249 -9.19 24.39 -24.18
CA VAL A 249 -8.36 23.87 -25.27
C VAL A 249 -9.18 23.80 -26.56
N PRO A 250 -8.65 24.25 -27.72
CA PRO A 250 -9.34 24.11 -29.00
C PRO A 250 -9.78 22.67 -29.27
N GLU A 251 -11.04 22.46 -29.68
CA GLU A 251 -11.67 21.13 -29.84
C GLU A 251 -10.80 20.15 -30.65
N ALA A 252 -10.16 20.63 -31.71
CA ALA A 252 -9.27 19.84 -32.56
C ALA A 252 -8.03 19.25 -31.82
N ARG A 253 -7.66 19.80 -30.67
CA ARG A 253 -6.53 19.37 -29.83
C ARG A 253 -6.96 18.65 -28.55
N GLN A 254 -8.25 18.63 -28.21
CA GLN A 254 -8.70 18.05 -26.93
C GLN A 254 -8.36 16.55 -26.82
N LYS A 255 -8.53 15.80 -27.92
CA LYS A 255 -8.25 14.35 -27.98
C LYS A 255 -6.80 13.97 -27.70
N SER A 256 -5.86 14.90 -27.89
CA SER A 256 -4.43 14.65 -27.64
C SER A 256 -3.95 15.20 -26.30
N GLN A 257 -4.80 15.89 -25.53
CA GLN A 257 -4.43 16.36 -24.21
C GLN A 257 -4.36 15.20 -23.22
N ARG A 258 -3.33 15.23 -22.37
CA ARG A 258 -3.16 14.36 -21.21
C ARG A 258 -2.67 15.17 -20.04
N TYR A 259 -2.87 14.63 -18.84
CA TYR A 259 -2.46 15.29 -17.61
C TYR A 259 -1.54 14.40 -16.76
N LEU A 260 -0.59 15.03 -16.07
CA LEU A 260 0.16 14.42 -14.98
C LEU A 260 -0.17 15.17 -13.70
N THR A 261 -0.36 14.44 -12.60
CA THR A 261 -0.78 15.05 -11.33
C THR A 261 0.15 14.72 -10.17
N PHE A 262 0.37 15.72 -9.30
CA PHE A 262 1.01 15.63 -7.99
C PHE A 262 0.00 15.82 -6.84
N TRP A 263 -1.30 15.75 -7.13
CA TRP A 263 -2.39 15.96 -6.18
C TRP A 263 -2.20 15.18 -4.89
N HIS A 264 -1.79 13.91 -5.01
CA HIS A 264 -1.53 13.03 -3.87
C HIS A 264 -0.32 13.46 -3.03
N LEU A 265 0.72 14.06 -3.63
CA LEU A 265 1.89 14.55 -2.89
C LEU A 265 1.56 15.82 -2.11
N LYS A 266 0.75 16.70 -2.70
CA LYS A 266 0.25 17.88 -2.02
C LYS A 266 -0.66 17.51 -0.85
N ASN A 267 -1.57 16.55 -1.04
CA ASN A 267 -2.39 16.00 0.04
C ASN A 267 -1.54 15.27 1.11
N ALA A 268 -0.39 14.70 0.73
CA ALA A 268 0.58 14.13 1.68
C ALA A 268 1.40 15.20 2.44
N GLY A 269 1.24 16.48 2.11
CA GLY A 269 1.88 17.59 2.81
C GLY A 269 3.23 18.02 2.23
N ASP A 270 3.60 17.58 1.03
CA ASP A 270 4.84 18.04 0.39
C ASP A 270 4.85 19.56 0.20
N GLU A 271 5.99 20.18 0.49
CA GLU A 271 6.21 21.63 0.40
C GLU A 271 6.33 22.09 -1.07
N GLU A 272 5.99 23.35 -1.35
CA GLU A 272 6.00 23.91 -2.71
C GLU A 272 7.38 23.82 -3.36
N GLU A 273 8.46 23.99 -2.60
CA GLU A 273 9.84 23.84 -3.06
C GLU A 273 10.14 22.42 -3.56
N ALA A 274 9.58 21.40 -2.91
CA ALA A 274 9.73 20.01 -3.35
C ALA A 274 8.88 19.75 -4.60
N LEU A 275 7.65 20.25 -4.64
CA LEU A 275 6.75 20.14 -5.79
C LEU A 275 7.35 20.83 -7.04
N ASP A 276 8.05 21.95 -6.88
CA ASP A 276 8.80 22.62 -7.95
C ASP A 276 9.87 21.70 -8.56
N VAL A 277 10.64 21.02 -7.72
CA VAL A 277 11.66 20.06 -8.17
C VAL A 277 11.00 18.90 -8.92
N TYR A 278 9.86 18.38 -8.43
CA TYR A 278 9.14 17.30 -9.10
C TYR A 278 8.57 17.73 -10.46
N ARG A 279 7.98 18.92 -10.56
CA ARG A 279 7.53 19.50 -11.84
C ARG A 279 8.67 19.57 -12.85
N MET A 280 9.84 20.07 -12.43
CA MET A 280 11.02 20.16 -13.28
C MET A 280 11.54 18.77 -13.71
N ALA A 281 11.57 17.80 -12.79
CA ALA A 281 12.00 16.45 -13.07
C ALA A 281 11.07 15.75 -14.06
N THR A 282 9.76 15.87 -13.84
CA THR A 282 8.72 15.34 -14.74
C THR A 282 8.80 15.96 -16.12
N ALA A 283 8.95 17.29 -16.23
CA ALA A 283 9.11 17.97 -17.51
C ALA A 283 10.39 17.51 -18.25
N LYS A 284 11.51 17.32 -17.54
CA LYS A 284 12.75 16.79 -18.12
C LYS A 284 12.58 15.37 -18.65
N LEU A 285 11.95 14.49 -17.87
CA LEU A 285 11.71 13.12 -18.29
C LEU A 285 10.77 13.09 -19.50
N LEU A 286 9.65 13.82 -19.45
CA LEU A 286 8.69 13.90 -20.55
C LEU A 286 9.38 14.30 -21.86
N ASN A 287 10.25 15.32 -21.81
CA ASN A 287 11.04 15.75 -22.96
C ASN A 287 12.11 14.74 -23.39
N SER A 288 12.73 14.03 -22.45
CA SER A 288 13.69 12.97 -22.79
C SER A 288 13.04 11.79 -23.51
N LEU A 289 11.73 11.60 -23.34
CA LEU A 289 10.92 10.57 -24.00
C LEU A 289 10.24 11.09 -25.29
N SER A 290 10.44 12.36 -25.63
CA SER A 290 9.92 12.95 -26.86
C SER A 290 10.62 12.40 -28.09
N ARG A 291 9.87 12.22 -29.17
CA ARG A 291 10.39 11.89 -30.50
C ARG A 291 10.55 13.12 -31.39
N LYS A 292 10.29 14.31 -30.85
CA LYS A 292 10.47 15.59 -31.54
C LYS A 292 11.65 16.36 -30.96
N ALA A 293 12.26 17.19 -31.82
CA ALA A 293 13.36 18.06 -31.43
C ALA A 293 12.90 19.25 -30.58
N ASP A 294 11.67 19.73 -30.79
CA ASP A 294 11.11 20.85 -30.05
C ASP A 294 10.68 20.38 -28.64
N PRO A 295 11.21 21.02 -27.57
CA PRO A 295 10.83 20.65 -26.23
C PRO A 295 9.41 21.12 -25.91
N VAL A 296 8.64 20.26 -25.25
CA VAL A 296 7.30 20.54 -24.74
C VAL A 296 7.41 21.08 -23.32
N ILE A 297 6.78 22.22 -23.05
CA ILE A 297 6.62 22.76 -21.71
C ILE A 297 5.21 22.42 -21.25
N PRO A 298 5.03 21.54 -20.25
CA PRO A 298 3.71 21.26 -19.69
C PRO A 298 3.08 22.54 -19.13
N VAL A 299 1.78 22.70 -19.36
CA VAL A 299 0.99 23.82 -18.85
C VAL A 299 0.50 23.45 -17.45
N VAL A 300 0.76 24.32 -16.49
CA VAL A 300 0.17 24.22 -15.15
C VAL A 300 -1.25 24.77 -15.20
N VAL A 301 -2.24 24.02 -14.74
CA VAL A 301 -3.67 24.35 -14.96
C VAL A 301 -4.43 24.68 -13.67
N ASP A 302 -3.76 24.60 -12.53
CA ASP A 302 -4.31 24.83 -11.20
C ASP A 302 -3.44 25.79 -10.38
N GLU A 303 -4.02 26.42 -9.35
CA GLU A 303 -3.32 27.41 -8.52
C GLU A 303 -2.22 26.77 -7.65
N ASP A 304 -2.45 25.55 -7.17
CA ASP A 304 -1.49 24.76 -6.38
C ASP A 304 -0.35 24.17 -7.22
N LYS A 305 -0.45 24.32 -8.55
CA LYS A 305 0.51 23.85 -9.54
C LYS A 305 0.79 22.35 -9.50
N VAL A 306 -0.22 21.56 -9.16
CA VAL A 306 -0.10 20.11 -9.05
C VAL A 306 -0.67 19.36 -10.25
N ILE A 307 -1.28 20.05 -11.22
CA ILE A 307 -1.80 19.45 -12.45
C ILE A 307 -1.04 20.02 -13.66
N LEU A 308 -0.40 19.12 -14.41
CA LEU A 308 0.36 19.44 -15.61
C LEU A 308 -0.34 18.88 -16.85
N ARG A 309 -0.87 19.76 -17.71
CA ARG A 309 -1.38 19.39 -19.04
C ARG A 309 -0.28 19.42 -20.09
N PHE A 310 -0.32 18.46 -21.01
CA PHE A 310 0.52 18.45 -22.20
C PHE A 310 -0.19 17.75 -23.36
N ASP A 311 0.30 17.97 -24.57
CA ASP A 311 -0.24 17.35 -25.78
C ASP A 311 0.68 16.23 -26.25
N ILE A 312 0.16 15.00 -26.33
CA ILE A 312 0.95 13.83 -26.75
C ILE A 312 1.44 13.93 -28.20
N THR A 313 0.71 14.67 -29.05
CA THR A 313 1.12 14.86 -30.44
C THR A 313 2.32 15.79 -30.54
N ASP A 314 2.54 16.69 -29.57
CA ASP A 314 3.73 17.55 -29.51
C ASP A 314 4.99 16.74 -29.13
N LEU A 315 4.83 15.62 -28.42
CA LEU A 315 5.90 14.65 -28.14
C LEU A 315 6.15 13.66 -29.30
N GLY A 316 5.31 13.69 -30.34
CA GLY A 316 5.36 12.73 -31.44
C GLY A 316 4.83 11.35 -31.05
N TRP A 317 3.98 11.28 -30.04
CA TRP A 317 3.35 10.04 -29.59
C TRP A 317 2.01 9.81 -30.29
N ALA A 318 1.71 8.54 -30.57
CA ALA A 318 0.39 8.11 -30.94
C ALA A 318 -0.47 7.88 -29.69
N PRO A 319 -1.81 8.00 -29.76
CA PRO A 319 -2.70 7.68 -28.64
C PRO A 319 -2.42 6.31 -28.02
N SER A 320 -2.11 5.30 -28.83
CA SER A 320 -1.78 3.94 -28.37
C SER A 320 -0.54 3.84 -27.47
N LEU A 321 0.37 4.83 -27.49
CA LEU A 321 1.47 4.86 -26.53
C LEU A 321 1.00 5.34 -25.16
N TRP A 322 0.04 6.26 -25.13
CA TRP A 322 -0.60 6.65 -23.88
C TRP A 322 -1.41 5.50 -23.29
N ASP A 323 -2.12 4.75 -24.13
CA ASP A 323 -2.93 3.61 -23.67
C ASP A 323 -2.06 2.57 -22.94
N LYS A 324 -0.81 2.36 -23.39
CA LYS A 324 0.16 1.52 -22.66
C LYS A 324 0.56 2.08 -21.29
N ILE A 325 0.66 3.40 -21.16
CA ILE A 325 0.90 4.05 -19.87
C ILE A 325 -0.32 3.80 -18.97
N ALA A 326 -1.53 4.05 -19.49
CA ALA A 326 -2.76 3.83 -18.76
C ALA A 326 -2.92 2.37 -18.29
N GLU A 327 -2.68 1.38 -19.15
CA GLU A 327 -2.73 -0.05 -18.79
C GLU A 327 -1.74 -0.44 -17.69
N ALA A 328 -0.57 0.21 -17.65
CA ALA A 328 0.45 -0.08 -16.64
C ALA A 328 0.21 0.61 -15.29
N ASN A 329 -0.76 1.54 -15.20
CA ASN A 329 -1.00 2.32 -14.00
C ASN A 329 -1.65 1.45 -12.91
N PRO A 330 -1.02 1.24 -11.74
CA PRO A 330 -1.61 0.47 -10.65
C PRO A 330 -2.65 1.27 -9.86
N TYR A 331 -2.72 2.59 -10.09
CA TYR A 331 -3.63 3.51 -9.42
C TYR A 331 -4.87 3.81 -10.28
N LEU A 332 -5.42 2.78 -10.94
CA LEU A 332 -6.67 2.91 -11.69
C LEU A 332 -7.79 3.26 -10.72
N MET A 333 -8.28 4.50 -10.82
CA MET A 333 -9.44 4.98 -10.07
C MET A 333 -10.55 5.25 -11.08
N ASN A 334 -11.71 4.65 -10.85
CA ASN A 334 -12.92 4.99 -11.60
C ASN A 334 -13.68 6.04 -10.81
N TYR A 335 -13.96 7.18 -11.45
CA TYR A 335 -14.67 8.29 -10.84
C TYR A 335 -16.08 8.38 -11.41
N ASP A 336 -17.08 8.18 -10.56
CA ASP A 336 -18.50 8.28 -10.93
C ASP A 336 -18.96 9.74 -10.94
N THR A 337 -18.41 10.52 -11.87
CA THR A 337 -18.77 11.93 -12.05
C THR A 337 -18.94 12.28 -13.52
N THR A 338 -19.94 13.12 -13.82
CA THR A 338 -20.18 13.64 -15.18
C THR A 338 -19.00 14.41 -15.76
N MET A 339 -18.20 15.04 -14.89
CA MET A 339 -16.97 15.74 -15.28
C MET A 339 -15.89 14.76 -15.72
N TYR A 340 -15.75 13.61 -15.03
CA TYR A 340 -14.81 12.57 -15.45
C TYR A 340 -15.23 11.94 -16.78
N GLU A 341 -16.52 11.65 -16.97
CA GLU A 341 -17.06 11.18 -18.26
C GLU A 341 -16.78 12.17 -19.39
N THR A 342 -16.97 13.47 -19.14
CA THR A 342 -16.66 14.53 -20.09
C THR A 342 -15.17 14.56 -20.44
N LEU A 343 -14.31 14.44 -19.43
CA LEU A 343 -12.87 14.40 -19.60
C LEU A 343 -12.44 13.19 -20.45
N MET A 344 -12.97 12.01 -20.17
CA MET A 344 -12.72 10.80 -20.94
C MET A 344 -13.19 10.93 -22.39
N SER A 345 -14.42 11.44 -22.60
CA SER A 345 -15.01 11.61 -23.93
C SER A 345 -14.21 12.59 -24.79
N ASN A 346 -13.83 13.74 -24.23
CA ASN A 346 -13.12 14.79 -24.98
C ASN A 346 -11.65 14.45 -25.26
N THR A 347 -10.98 13.75 -24.33
CA THR A 347 -9.61 13.24 -24.55
C THR A 347 -9.57 11.95 -25.35
N GLY A 348 -10.69 11.23 -25.47
CA GLY A 348 -10.76 9.92 -26.09
C GLY A 348 -9.91 8.88 -25.36
N SER A 349 -9.80 8.98 -24.03
CA SER A 349 -9.01 8.08 -23.19
C SER A 349 -9.78 7.73 -21.93
N GLU A 350 -9.83 6.45 -21.58
CA GLU A 350 -10.42 5.99 -20.31
C GLU A 350 -9.60 6.45 -19.09
N MET A 351 -8.35 6.86 -19.32
CA MET A 351 -7.44 7.36 -18.30
C MET A 351 -6.74 8.62 -18.81
N PRO A 352 -7.39 9.79 -18.72
CA PRO A 352 -6.84 11.05 -19.24
C PRO A 352 -5.67 11.59 -18.43
N PHE A 353 -5.45 11.09 -17.21
CA PHE A 353 -4.39 11.52 -16.31
C PHE A 353 -3.79 10.36 -15.52
N VAL A 354 -2.53 10.53 -15.09
CA VAL A 354 -1.83 9.61 -14.18
C VAL A 354 -1.00 10.37 -13.17
N ARG A 355 -0.63 9.71 -12.08
CA ARG A 355 0.30 10.24 -11.08
C ARG A 355 1.68 10.49 -11.69
N ALA A 356 2.22 11.69 -11.49
CA ALA A 356 3.46 12.14 -12.12
C ALA A 356 4.72 11.45 -11.58
N ASP A 357 4.75 11.14 -10.27
CA ASP A 357 5.82 10.38 -9.62
C ASP A 357 5.87 8.93 -10.13
N TRP A 358 4.71 8.29 -10.23
CA TRP A 358 4.57 6.96 -10.79
C TRP A 358 4.98 6.92 -12.26
N PHE A 359 4.49 7.88 -13.07
CA PHE A 359 4.90 8.02 -14.46
C PHE A 359 6.43 8.18 -14.55
N ALA A 360 7.02 9.00 -13.68
CA ALA A 360 8.46 9.20 -13.69
C ALA A 360 9.25 7.92 -13.38
N PHE A 361 8.77 7.14 -12.43
CA PHE A 361 9.36 5.87 -12.06
C PHE A 361 9.26 4.83 -13.19
N VAL A 362 8.06 4.61 -13.75
CA VAL A 362 7.83 3.52 -14.71
C VAL A 362 8.26 3.89 -16.12
N ALA A 363 8.00 5.11 -16.58
CA ALA A 363 8.33 5.54 -17.95
C ALA A 363 9.84 5.69 -18.19
N SER A 364 10.64 5.79 -17.13
CA SER A 364 12.11 5.82 -17.21
C SER A 364 12.74 4.43 -17.33
N GLN A 365 11.93 3.36 -17.36
CA GLN A 365 12.40 1.97 -17.35
C GLN A 365 11.77 1.16 -18.49
N PRO A 366 12.45 0.12 -19.02
CA PRO A 366 11.83 -0.84 -19.93
C PRO A 366 10.63 -1.56 -19.27
N PRO A 367 9.59 -1.94 -20.04
CA PRO A 367 9.46 -1.77 -21.49
C PRO A 367 8.99 -0.37 -21.91
N LEU A 368 8.34 0.41 -21.03
CA LEU A 368 7.75 1.70 -21.40
C LEU A 368 8.77 2.70 -21.95
N TYR A 369 9.97 2.76 -21.39
CA TYR A 369 11.05 3.63 -21.88
C TYR A 369 11.36 3.36 -23.36
N HIS A 370 11.47 2.08 -23.74
CA HIS A 370 11.74 1.68 -25.12
C HIS A 370 10.55 2.00 -26.04
N ASP A 371 9.34 1.70 -25.57
CA ASP A 371 8.12 1.95 -26.32
C ASP A 371 7.90 3.44 -26.58
N LEU A 372 8.07 4.29 -25.57
CA LEU A 372 7.88 5.74 -25.69
C LEU A 372 8.93 6.38 -26.60
N LEU A 373 10.19 5.97 -26.49
CA LEU A 373 11.24 6.41 -27.42
C LEU A 373 11.10 5.82 -28.83
N GLY A 374 10.30 4.76 -29.00
CA GLY A 374 10.21 4.05 -30.27
C GLY A 374 11.50 3.31 -30.62
N LEU A 375 12.24 2.86 -29.61
CA LEU A 375 13.45 2.08 -29.80
C LEU A 375 13.07 0.70 -30.37
N PRO A 376 13.67 0.29 -31.50
CA PRO A 376 13.40 -1.03 -32.05
C PRO A 376 14.08 -2.12 -31.20
N LYS A 377 13.63 -3.37 -31.39
CA LYS A 377 14.08 -4.50 -30.56
C LYS A 377 15.49 -4.96 -30.91
N THR A 378 15.99 -4.60 -32.09
CA THR A 378 17.29 -5.05 -32.57
C THR A 378 18.19 -3.88 -32.99
N LYS A 379 19.51 -4.09 -32.86
CA LYS A 379 20.53 -3.17 -33.37
C LYS A 379 20.36 -2.90 -34.87
N GLN A 380 20.04 -3.93 -35.65
CA GLN A 380 19.88 -3.82 -37.10
C GLN A 380 18.70 -2.94 -37.50
N GLU A 381 17.58 -3.05 -36.78
CA GLU A 381 16.44 -2.15 -36.97
C GLU A 381 16.78 -0.72 -36.55
N LEU A 382 17.57 -0.53 -35.50
CA LEU A 382 18.04 0.79 -35.08
C LEU A 382 18.98 1.41 -36.12
N GLU A 383 19.96 0.65 -36.62
CA GLU A 383 20.87 1.08 -37.70
C GLU A 383 20.07 1.50 -38.94
N LYS A 384 19.08 0.69 -39.33
CA LYS A 384 18.17 1.01 -40.44
C LYS A 384 17.36 2.29 -40.18
N LEU A 385 16.88 2.51 -38.96
CA LEU A 385 16.14 3.71 -38.57
C LEU A 385 17.02 4.96 -38.58
N LEU A 386 18.29 4.82 -38.19
CA LEU A 386 19.29 5.88 -38.20
C LEU A 386 19.96 6.09 -39.57
N GLY A 387 19.73 5.19 -40.53
CA GLY A 387 20.28 5.27 -41.89
C GLY A 387 21.79 5.00 -41.96
N ILE A 388 22.34 4.17 -41.06
CA ILE A 388 23.77 3.81 -41.01
C ILE A 388 24.04 2.34 -41.30
#